data_AF-A0A6F9EH65-F1
#
_entry.id   AF-A0A6F9EH65-F1
#
_cell.length_a   1.000
_cell.length_b   1.000
_cell.length_c   1.000
_cell.angle_alpha   90.00
_cell.angle_beta   90.00
_cell.angle_gamma   90.00
#
_symmetry.space_group_name_H-M   'P 1'
#
loop_
_entity.id
_entity.type
_entity.pdbx_description
1 polymer ?
#
loop_
_entity_poly.entity_id
_entity_poly.type
_entity_poly.pdbx_seq_one_letter_code
_entity_poly.pdbx_strand_id
1 'polypeptide(L)'
;MIAVAQFHLIKFLAEREGLSQREIARKLQISRNTVAKYLQGDTAPTAAKRRQVYAHRRYSAEVEHVIPLIDQWLKEDQQVWKKQRHTAARIYRRLRDEYGFTGSESNIRKVVAQRRAQQQEVFIPLVFQLGQQFQFDWGEADVKIGGALTRVYLSACNCRPVARSLFEPTAARNRSRF
;
A
#
# COMPACT_ATOMS: atom_id res chain seq x y z
N MET A 1 -7.59 25.81 -7.51
CA MET A 1 -8.01 25.36 -6.16
C MET A 1 -7.24 26.21 -5.17
N ILE A 2 -7.91 26.71 -4.15
CA ILE A 2 -7.42 27.77 -3.24
C ILE A 2 -6.57 27.14 -2.13
N ALA A 3 -5.52 27.83 -1.67
CA ALA A 3 -4.69 27.39 -0.56
C ALA A 3 -5.49 27.40 0.76
N VAL A 4 -5.15 26.51 1.72
CA VAL A 4 -5.83 26.47 3.03
C VAL A 4 -5.76 27.84 3.75
N ALA A 5 -4.66 28.56 3.61
CA ALA A 5 -4.52 29.93 4.12
C ALA A 5 -5.56 30.91 3.53
N GLN A 6 -5.84 30.80 2.24
CA GLN A 6 -6.83 31.65 1.58
C GLN A 6 -8.27 31.30 2.00
N PHE A 7 -8.56 30.05 2.39
CA PHE A 7 -9.87 29.67 2.97
C PHE A 7 -10.14 30.37 4.30
N HIS A 8 -9.17 30.37 5.21
CA HIS A 8 -9.31 31.07 6.50
C HIS A 8 -9.42 32.58 6.32
N LEU A 9 -8.70 33.13 5.32
CA LEU A 9 -8.80 34.55 4.99
C LEU A 9 -10.19 34.92 4.44
N ILE A 10 -10.80 34.09 3.59
CA ILE A 10 -12.18 34.29 3.12
C ILE A 10 -13.16 34.36 4.30
N LYS A 11 -13.05 33.44 5.27
CA LYS A 11 -13.90 33.45 6.46
C LYS A 11 -13.67 34.66 7.34
N PHE A 12 -12.40 35.03 7.58
CA PHE A 12 -12.06 36.21 8.36
C PHE A 12 -12.64 37.50 7.75
N LEU A 13 -12.49 37.68 6.43
CA LEU A 13 -13.00 38.86 5.72
C LEU A 13 -14.54 38.95 5.73
N ALA A 14 -15.24 37.81 5.74
CA ALA A 14 -16.69 37.79 5.78
C ALA A 14 -17.25 37.94 7.20
N GLU A 15 -16.71 37.20 8.17
CA GLU A 15 -17.23 37.12 9.54
C GLU A 15 -16.73 38.26 10.44
N ARG A 16 -15.47 38.71 10.27
CA ARG A 16 -14.88 39.78 11.09
C ARG A 16 -14.87 41.15 10.42
N GLU A 17 -14.57 41.22 9.12
CA GLU A 17 -14.56 42.50 8.39
C GLU A 17 -15.93 42.85 7.77
N GLY A 18 -16.90 41.91 7.76
CA GLY A 18 -18.24 42.15 7.22
C GLY A 18 -18.29 42.43 5.71
N LEU A 19 -17.23 42.11 4.97
CA LEU A 19 -17.13 42.43 3.56
C LEU A 19 -18.08 41.59 2.71
N SER A 20 -18.60 42.20 1.65
CA SER A 20 -19.45 41.49 0.70
C SER A 20 -18.64 40.46 -0.09
N GLN A 21 -19.30 39.38 -0.53
CA GLN A 21 -18.66 38.35 -1.37
C GLN A 21 -17.98 38.93 -2.62
N ARG A 22 -18.50 40.04 -3.15
CA ARG A 22 -17.96 40.74 -4.32
C ARG A 22 -16.64 41.45 -4.02
N GLU A 23 -16.50 42.01 -2.82
CA GLU A 23 -15.28 42.66 -2.37
C GLU A 23 -14.20 41.64 -2.03
N ILE A 24 -14.59 40.54 -1.37
CA ILE A 24 -13.69 39.41 -1.08
C ILE A 24 -13.15 38.81 -2.39
N ALA A 25 -14.01 38.61 -3.39
CA ALA A 25 -13.61 38.12 -4.71
C ALA A 25 -12.60 39.04 -5.41
N ARG A 26 -12.78 40.37 -5.31
CA ARG A 26 -11.86 41.37 -5.86
C ARG A 26 -10.53 41.43 -5.11
N LYS A 27 -10.59 41.45 -3.77
CA LYS A 27 -9.42 41.54 -2.87
C LYS A 27 -8.52 40.32 -2.98
N LEU A 28 -9.11 39.13 -3.13
CA LEU A 28 -8.38 37.86 -3.25
C LEU A 28 -8.17 37.39 -4.70
N GLN A 29 -8.69 38.10 -5.69
CA GLN A 29 -8.66 37.74 -7.12
C GLN A 29 -9.19 36.32 -7.40
N ILE A 30 -10.29 35.96 -6.74
CA ILE A 30 -10.89 34.62 -6.80
C ILE A 30 -12.31 34.74 -7.33
N SER A 31 -12.77 33.77 -8.11
CA SER A 31 -14.14 33.77 -8.62
C SER A 31 -15.18 33.80 -7.50
N ARG A 32 -16.23 34.61 -7.68
CA ARG A 32 -17.35 34.74 -6.74
C ARG A 32 -17.96 33.39 -6.36
N ASN A 33 -18.09 32.48 -7.34
CA ASN A 33 -18.62 31.13 -7.14
C ASN A 33 -17.78 30.32 -6.14
N THR A 34 -16.47 30.56 -6.14
CA THR A 34 -15.56 29.87 -5.22
C THR A 34 -15.65 30.46 -3.81
N VAL A 35 -15.75 31.79 -3.69
CA VAL A 35 -16.01 32.47 -2.40
C VAL A 35 -17.32 32.00 -1.78
N ALA A 36 -18.42 32.00 -2.54
CA ALA A 36 -19.73 31.54 -2.09
C ALA A 36 -19.70 30.06 -1.64
N LYS A 37 -19.03 29.19 -2.43
CA LYS A 37 -18.85 27.77 -2.10
C LYS A 37 -18.11 27.55 -0.78
N TYR A 38 -17.09 28.36 -0.49
CA TYR A 38 -16.29 28.23 0.74
C TYR A 38 -16.92 28.94 1.94
N LEU A 39 -17.78 29.94 1.74
CA LEU A 39 -18.58 30.52 2.83
C LEU A 39 -19.72 29.60 3.26
N GLN A 40 -20.30 28.84 2.33
CA GLN A 40 -21.33 27.83 2.63
C GLN A 40 -20.77 26.54 3.24
N GLY A 41 -19.48 26.26 3.05
CA GLY A 41 -18.84 25.04 3.53
C GLY A 41 -17.94 25.28 4.73
N ASP A 42 -18.22 24.66 5.87
CA ASP A 42 -17.37 24.78 7.08
C ASP A 42 -16.06 24.00 7.01
N THR A 43 -15.91 23.13 6.01
CA THR A 43 -14.70 22.31 5.86
C THR A 43 -13.68 22.99 4.96
N ALA A 44 -12.48 23.22 5.50
CA ALA A 44 -11.33 23.65 4.71
C ALA A 44 -11.10 22.71 3.51
N PRO A 45 -10.54 23.21 2.39
CA PRO A 45 -10.15 22.37 1.26
C PRO A 45 -8.96 21.47 1.63
N THR A 46 -9.20 20.39 2.35
CA THR A 46 -8.18 19.39 2.65
C THR A 46 -7.90 18.56 1.40
N ALA A 47 -6.63 18.25 1.12
CA ALA A 47 -6.23 17.30 0.08
C ALA A 47 -6.93 15.93 0.19
N ALA A 48 -7.50 15.62 1.35
CA ALA A 48 -8.35 14.45 1.60
C ALA A 48 -9.57 14.36 0.66
N LYS A 49 -10.25 15.48 0.35
CA LYS A 49 -11.40 15.46 -0.58
C LYS A 49 -10.99 15.07 -2.01
N ARG A 50 -9.72 15.27 -2.42
CA ARG A 50 -9.22 14.77 -3.72
C ARG A 50 -9.18 13.24 -3.75
N ARG A 51 -8.69 12.58 -2.70
CA ARG A 51 -8.68 11.11 -2.65
C ARG A 51 -10.09 10.54 -2.63
N GLN A 52 -11.01 11.24 -1.98
CA GLN A 52 -12.40 10.85 -1.84
C GLN A 52 -13.27 11.11 -3.09
N VAL A 53 -12.72 11.45 -4.26
CA VAL A 53 -13.50 11.40 -5.52
C VAL A 53 -13.02 10.25 -6.42
N TYR A 54 -11.76 9.83 -6.24
CA TYR A 54 -11.15 8.75 -7.02
C TYR A 54 -11.15 7.40 -6.28
N ALA A 55 -11.42 7.37 -4.98
CA ALA A 55 -11.36 6.15 -4.16
C ALA A 55 -12.55 5.18 -4.37
N HIS A 56 -13.63 5.58 -5.04
CA HIS A 56 -14.88 4.81 -5.14
C HIS A 56 -15.29 4.52 -6.58
N ARG A 57 -14.31 4.44 -7.49
CA ARG A 57 -14.56 3.68 -8.72
C ARG A 57 -14.71 2.22 -8.33
N ARG A 58 -15.98 1.78 -8.22
CA ARG A 58 -16.31 0.36 -8.18
C ARG A 58 -15.69 -0.29 -9.42
N TYR A 59 -15.10 -1.46 -9.24
CA TYR A 59 -14.62 -2.25 -10.35
C TYR A 59 -15.80 -2.56 -11.30
N SER A 60 -15.53 -2.75 -12.60
CA SER A 60 -16.56 -3.25 -13.49
C SER A 60 -16.97 -4.66 -13.05
N ALA A 61 -18.22 -5.05 -13.30
CA ALA A 61 -18.74 -6.36 -12.93
C ALA A 61 -17.87 -7.52 -13.47
N GLU A 62 -17.30 -7.35 -14.67
CA GLU A 62 -16.34 -8.29 -15.28
C GLU A 62 -15.06 -8.47 -14.44
N VAL A 63 -14.54 -7.38 -13.87
CA VAL A 63 -13.36 -7.42 -13.01
C VAL A 63 -13.70 -8.06 -11.67
N GLU A 64 -14.89 -7.79 -11.14
CA GLU A 64 -15.34 -8.36 -9.88
C GLU A 64 -15.48 -9.90 -9.95
N HIS A 65 -15.92 -10.43 -11.09
CA HIS A 65 -16.00 -11.87 -11.33
C HIS A 65 -14.64 -12.58 -11.34
N VAL A 66 -13.58 -11.92 -11.83
CA VAL A 66 -12.23 -12.52 -11.93
C VAL A 66 -11.38 -12.31 -10.67
N ILE A 67 -11.79 -11.45 -9.74
CA ILE A 67 -11.06 -11.21 -8.49
C ILE A 67 -10.78 -12.49 -7.70
N PRO A 68 -11.75 -13.40 -7.46
CA PRO A 68 -11.51 -14.63 -6.72
C PRO A 68 -10.45 -15.54 -7.39
N LEU A 69 -10.43 -15.59 -8.73
CA LEU A 69 -9.44 -16.35 -9.49
C LEU A 69 -8.03 -15.77 -9.31
N ILE A 70 -7.92 -14.45 -9.36
CA ILE A 70 -6.65 -13.75 -9.12
C ILE A 70 -6.15 -14.02 -7.70
N ASP A 71 -7.03 -13.96 -6.69
CA ASP A 71 -6.67 -14.24 -5.31
C ASP A 71 -6.18 -15.69 -5.13
N GLN A 72 -6.84 -16.65 -5.78
CA GLN A 72 -6.42 -18.05 -5.78
C GLN A 72 -5.01 -18.22 -6.39
N TRP A 73 -4.77 -17.69 -7.59
CA TRP A 73 -3.46 -17.81 -8.24
C TRP A 73 -2.36 -17.09 -7.46
N LEU A 74 -2.66 -15.94 -6.85
CA LEU A 74 -1.70 -15.26 -5.98
C LEU A 74 -1.37 -16.07 -4.73
N LYS A 75 -2.32 -16.84 -4.18
CA LYS A 75 -2.08 -17.74 -3.05
C LYS A 75 -1.24 -18.94 -3.46
N GLU A 76 -1.51 -19.54 -4.62
CA GLU A 76 -0.69 -20.62 -5.19
C GLU A 76 0.74 -20.14 -5.49
N ASP A 77 0.88 -18.90 -6.00
CA ASP A 77 2.19 -18.26 -6.23
C ASP A 77 3.03 -18.15 -4.96
N GLN A 78 2.42 -18.04 -3.77
CA GLN A 78 3.19 -17.95 -2.52
C GLN A 78 3.92 -19.26 -2.20
N GLN A 79 3.37 -20.40 -2.61
CA GLN A 79 3.93 -21.74 -2.36
C GLN A 79 5.07 -22.11 -3.30
N VAL A 80 5.22 -21.40 -4.42
CA VAL A 80 6.28 -21.63 -5.40
C VAL A 80 7.43 -20.62 -5.25
N TRP A 81 8.59 -21.01 -5.79
CA TRP A 81 9.78 -20.17 -5.77
C TRP A 81 9.55 -18.84 -6.47
N LYS A 82 10.19 -17.77 -5.97
CA LYS A 82 9.99 -16.39 -6.46
C LYS A 82 10.11 -16.24 -7.98
N LYS A 83 11.01 -17.01 -8.62
CA LYS A 83 11.22 -16.98 -10.08
C LYS A 83 10.11 -17.64 -10.90
N GLN A 84 9.30 -18.51 -10.28
CA GLN A 84 8.22 -19.26 -10.92
C GLN A 84 6.83 -18.61 -10.71
N ARG A 85 6.74 -17.59 -9.87
CA ARG A 85 5.49 -16.85 -9.61
C ARG A 85 4.97 -16.17 -10.87
N HIS A 86 3.66 -16.13 -11.03
CA HIS A 86 3.05 -15.46 -12.16
C HIS A 86 3.34 -13.95 -12.12
N THR A 87 3.67 -13.38 -13.27
CA THR A 87 3.67 -11.93 -13.45
C THR A 87 2.25 -11.44 -13.66
N ALA A 88 1.95 -10.18 -13.34
CA ALA A 88 0.62 -9.61 -13.58
C ALA A 88 0.19 -9.71 -15.06
N ALA A 89 1.16 -9.60 -15.99
CA ALA A 89 0.92 -9.81 -17.42
C ALA A 89 0.60 -11.28 -17.76
N ARG A 90 1.19 -12.25 -17.06
CA ARG A 90 0.86 -13.68 -17.22
C ARG A 90 -0.53 -13.99 -16.67
N ILE A 91 -0.88 -13.43 -15.52
CA ILE A 91 -2.24 -13.52 -14.94
C ILE A 91 -3.27 -12.97 -15.94
N TYR A 92 -3.02 -11.79 -16.52
CA TYR A 92 -3.93 -11.21 -17.52
C TYR A 92 -4.11 -12.10 -18.75
N ARG A 93 -3.01 -12.60 -19.35
CA ARG A 93 -3.11 -13.50 -20.51
C ARG A 93 -3.92 -14.75 -20.18
N ARG A 94 -3.70 -15.33 -19.00
CA ARG A 94 -4.45 -16.49 -18.53
C ARG A 94 -5.94 -16.19 -18.36
N LEU A 95 -6.31 -15.05 -17.76
CA LEU A 95 -7.71 -14.61 -17.68
C LEU A 95 -8.35 -14.43 -19.06
N ARG A 96 -7.61 -13.88 -20.02
CA ARG A 96 -8.11 -13.66 -21.37
C ARG A 96 -8.28 -14.99 -22.12
N ASP A 97 -7.28 -15.85 -22.07
CA ASP A 97 -7.20 -17.05 -22.90
C ASP A 97 -8.05 -18.21 -22.32
N GLU A 98 -8.12 -18.36 -20.99
CA GLU A 98 -8.89 -19.44 -20.33
C GLU A 98 -10.30 -19.00 -19.91
N TYR A 99 -10.51 -17.72 -19.57
CA TYR A 99 -11.78 -17.21 -19.00
C TYR A 99 -12.45 -16.13 -19.86
N GLY A 100 -11.90 -15.81 -21.03
CA GLY A 100 -12.52 -14.86 -21.98
C GLY A 100 -12.58 -13.42 -21.48
N PHE A 101 -11.68 -13.01 -20.59
CA PHE A 101 -11.71 -11.67 -19.99
C PHE A 101 -11.50 -10.54 -21.04
N THR A 102 -12.49 -9.65 -21.16
CA THR A 102 -12.59 -8.53 -22.11
C THR A 102 -11.97 -7.22 -21.60
N GLY A 103 -11.62 -7.15 -20.31
CA GLY A 103 -11.11 -5.92 -19.70
C GLY A 103 -9.65 -5.59 -20.06
N SER A 104 -9.21 -4.40 -19.64
CA SER A 104 -7.85 -3.92 -19.91
C SER A 104 -6.80 -4.56 -19.00
N GLU A 105 -5.64 -4.89 -19.58
CA GLU A 105 -4.47 -5.39 -18.83
C GLU A 105 -4.04 -4.41 -17.71
N SER A 106 -4.09 -3.11 -17.98
CA SER A 106 -3.75 -2.07 -17.01
C SER A 106 -4.61 -2.13 -15.76
N ASN A 107 -5.87 -2.54 -15.87
CA ASN A 107 -6.76 -2.68 -14.71
C ASN A 107 -6.37 -3.91 -13.88
N ILE A 108 -6.13 -5.06 -14.53
CA ILE A 108 -5.66 -6.28 -13.85
C ILE A 108 -4.31 -6.05 -13.16
N ARG A 109 -3.37 -5.33 -13.78
CA ARG A 109 -2.10 -4.96 -13.14
C ARG A 109 -2.31 -4.16 -11.85
N LYS A 110 -3.25 -3.21 -11.83
CA LYS A 110 -3.59 -2.42 -10.63
C LYS A 110 -4.21 -3.29 -9.54
N VAL A 111 -5.15 -4.16 -9.90
CA VAL A 111 -5.78 -5.10 -8.97
C VAL A 111 -4.74 -6.02 -8.34
N VAL A 112 -3.89 -6.65 -9.17
CA VAL A 112 -2.81 -7.54 -8.70
C VAL A 112 -1.84 -6.79 -7.76
N ALA A 113 -1.46 -5.55 -8.09
CA ALA A 113 -0.58 -4.75 -7.25
C ALA A 113 -1.22 -4.43 -5.89
N GLN A 114 -2.49 -4.03 -5.87
CA GLN A 114 -3.22 -3.75 -4.64
C GLN A 114 -3.34 -5.00 -3.76
N ARG A 115 -3.66 -6.15 -4.34
CA ARG A 115 -3.79 -7.43 -3.63
C ARG A 115 -2.46 -7.92 -3.06
N ARG A 116 -1.37 -7.80 -3.82
CA ARG A 116 -0.02 -8.12 -3.32
C ARG A 116 0.40 -7.25 -2.14
N ALA A 117 0.04 -5.96 -2.16
CA ALA A 117 0.32 -5.07 -1.04
C ALA A 117 -0.46 -5.44 0.22
N GLN A 118 -1.69 -5.95 0.09
CA GLN A 118 -2.50 -6.43 1.22
C GLN A 118 -1.98 -7.76 1.81
N GLN A 119 -1.37 -8.61 0.97
CA GLN A 119 -0.80 -9.90 1.38
C GLN A 119 0.62 -9.77 1.96
N GLN A 120 1.22 -8.59 1.95
CA GLN A 120 2.57 -8.41 2.45
C GLN A 120 2.55 -8.41 3.99
N GLU A 121 3.22 -9.41 4.58
CA GLU A 121 3.47 -9.45 6.02
C GLU A 121 4.15 -8.15 6.46
N VAL A 122 3.58 -7.52 7.50
CA VAL A 122 4.14 -6.30 8.07
C VAL A 122 5.32 -6.71 8.94
N PHE A 123 6.51 -6.29 8.55
CA PHE A 123 7.70 -6.46 9.37
C PHE A 123 7.85 -5.24 10.27
N ILE A 124 7.95 -5.47 11.58
CA ILE A 124 8.38 -4.42 12.50
C ILE A 124 9.91 -4.44 12.52
N PRO A 125 10.60 -3.35 12.12
CA PRO A 125 12.03 -3.27 12.25
C PRO A 125 12.39 -3.18 13.73
N LEU A 126 13.18 -4.13 14.22
CA LEU A 126 13.80 -4.05 15.55
C LEU A 126 15.20 -3.47 15.40
N VAL A 127 15.47 -2.40 16.13
CA VAL A 127 16.77 -1.72 16.14
C VAL A 127 17.51 -2.12 17.41
N PHE A 128 18.75 -2.57 17.25
CA PHE A 128 19.61 -3.01 18.33
C PHE A 128 20.92 -2.23 18.32
N GLN A 129 21.50 -2.03 19.50
CA GLN A 129 22.87 -1.54 19.59
C GLN A 129 23.86 -2.64 19.14
N LEU A 130 25.04 -2.24 18.67
CA LEU A 130 26.10 -3.18 18.31
C LEU A 130 26.43 -4.07 19.52
N GLY A 131 26.50 -5.38 19.30
CA GLY A 131 26.77 -6.37 20.36
C GLY A 131 25.54 -6.81 21.17
N GLN A 132 24.36 -6.22 20.97
CA GLN A 132 23.13 -6.61 21.67
C GLN A 132 22.43 -7.82 21.05
N GLN A 133 22.57 -8.02 19.74
CA GLN A 133 22.01 -9.17 19.03
C GLN A 133 23.01 -9.72 18.01
N PHE A 134 23.09 -11.05 17.95
CA PHE A 134 23.82 -11.81 16.96
C PHE A 134 22.85 -12.81 16.29
N GLN A 135 22.82 -12.85 14.97
CA GLN A 135 22.14 -13.90 14.22
C GLN A 135 23.15 -14.98 13.86
N PHE A 136 22.81 -16.22 14.21
CA PHE A 136 23.56 -17.41 13.84
C PHE A 136 22.79 -18.17 12.76
N ASP A 137 23.41 -18.29 11.58
CA ASP A 137 22.90 -19.09 10.48
C ASP A 137 23.77 -20.34 10.32
N TRP A 138 23.14 -21.47 10.03
CA TRP A 138 23.81 -22.74 9.71
C TRP A 138 23.63 -23.03 8.22
N GLY A 139 24.68 -23.52 7.57
CA GLY A 139 24.66 -23.86 6.15
C GLY A 139 25.53 -25.06 5.83
N GLU A 140 25.22 -25.72 4.73
CA GLU A 140 26.03 -26.80 4.17
C GLU A 140 26.72 -26.31 2.91
N ALA A 141 27.99 -26.64 2.73
CA ALA A 141 28.73 -26.38 1.50
C ALA A 141 29.59 -27.59 1.13
N ASP A 142 29.63 -27.92 -0.16
CA ASP A 142 30.52 -28.96 -0.68
C ASP A 142 31.83 -28.30 -1.12
N VAL A 143 32.94 -28.63 -0.46
CA VAL A 143 34.26 -28.02 -0.68
C VAL A 143 35.27 -29.10 -1.08
N LYS A 144 36.19 -28.78 -1.99
CA LYS A 144 37.30 -29.68 -2.33
C LYS A 144 38.43 -29.53 -1.32
N ILE A 145 38.64 -30.54 -0.47
CA ILE A 145 39.75 -30.61 0.47
C ILE A 145 40.68 -31.74 0.02
N GLY A 146 41.93 -31.40 -0.34
CA GLY A 146 42.90 -32.39 -0.84
C GLY A 146 42.47 -33.11 -2.13
N GLY A 147 41.64 -32.48 -2.96
CA GLY A 147 41.13 -33.05 -4.22
C GLY A 147 39.86 -33.89 -4.08
N ALA A 148 39.48 -34.29 -2.86
CA ALA A 148 38.20 -34.95 -2.58
C ALA A 148 37.10 -33.91 -2.32
N LEU A 149 35.90 -34.14 -2.86
CA LEU A 149 34.71 -33.35 -2.54
C LEU A 149 34.19 -33.79 -1.18
N THR A 150 34.16 -32.86 -0.23
CA THR A 150 33.71 -33.11 1.15
C THR A 150 32.63 -32.10 1.53
N ARG A 151 31.52 -32.58 2.06
CA ARG A 151 30.48 -31.72 2.62
C ARG A 151 30.91 -31.20 3.98
N VAL A 152 30.94 -29.88 4.13
CA VAL A 152 31.24 -29.20 5.39
C VAL A 152 30.00 -28.48 5.90
N TYR A 153 29.87 -28.45 7.23
CA TYR A 153 28.86 -27.68 7.92
C TYR A 153 29.48 -26.38 8.39
N LEU A 154 28.89 -25.27 7.98
CA LEU A 154 29.35 -23.92 8.27
C LEU A 154 28.34 -23.25 9.19
N SER A 155 28.85 -22.51 10.17
CA SER A 155 28.05 -21.53 10.90
C SER A 155 28.58 -20.14 10.62
N ALA A 156 27.66 -19.21 10.40
CA ALA A 156 27.96 -17.80 10.23
C ALA A 156 27.26 -17.00 11.32
N CYS A 157 28.02 -16.17 12.02
CA CYS A 157 27.48 -15.23 12.99
C CYS A 157 27.54 -13.82 12.40
N ASN A 158 26.42 -13.12 12.35
CA ASN A 158 26.36 -11.73 11.94
C ASN A 158 25.77 -10.85 13.05
N CYS A 159 26.35 -9.68 13.26
CA CYS A 159 25.82 -8.65 14.14
C CYS A 159 25.28 -7.52 13.26
N ARG A 160 23.95 -7.46 13.10
CA ARG A 160 23.28 -6.38 12.37
C ARG A 160 22.53 -5.49 13.35
N PRO A 161 22.63 -4.16 13.21
CA PRO A 161 21.89 -3.22 14.06
C PRO A 161 20.38 -3.21 13.78
N VAL A 162 19.92 -3.87 12.71
CA VAL A 162 18.50 -3.99 12.37
C VAL A 162 18.15 -5.44 12.07
N ALA A 163 17.18 -5.98 12.78
CA ALA A 163 16.56 -7.27 12.48
C ALA A 163 15.11 -7.08 12.04
N ARG A 164 14.63 -7.98 11.18
CA ARG A 164 13.23 -8.05 10.77
C ARG A 164 12.56 -9.17 11.57
N SER A 165 11.65 -8.82 12.48
CA SER A 165 10.76 -9.80 13.08
C SER A 165 9.47 -9.88 12.26
N LEU A 166 9.04 -11.11 11.95
CA LEU A 166 7.69 -11.35 11.46
C LEU A 166 6.71 -10.93 12.55
N PHE A 167 5.80 -10.01 12.24
CA PHE A 167 4.68 -9.73 13.13
C PHE A 167 3.62 -10.81 12.89
N GLU A 168 3.54 -11.79 13.78
CA GLU A 168 2.35 -12.63 13.85
C GLU A 168 1.25 -11.82 14.55
N PRO A 169 0.14 -11.47 13.87
CA PRO A 169 -0.99 -10.86 14.56
C PRO A 169 -1.51 -11.90 15.55
N THR A 170 -1.29 -11.62 16.83
CA THR A 170 -1.75 -12.47 17.92
C THR A 170 -3.27 -12.54 17.82
N ALA A 171 -3.79 -13.63 17.27
CA ALA A 171 -5.21 -13.92 17.29
C ALA A 171 -5.62 -13.89 18.76
N ALA A 172 -6.49 -12.94 19.10
CA ALA A 172 -7.06 -12.80 20.43
C ALA A 172 -7.75 -14.10 20.83
N ARG A 173 -7.00 -14.99 21.49
CA ARG A 173 -7.52 -16.18 22.15
C ARG A 173 -8.20 -15.68 23.42
N ASN A 174 -9.49 -15.37 23.31
CA ASN A 174 -10.39 -15.27 24.45
C ASN A 174 -10.28 -16.56 25.27
N ARG A 175 -9.49 -16.52 26.34
CA ARG A 175 -9.60 -17.47 27.44
C ARG A 175 -10.45 -16.80 28.52
N SER A 176 -11.75 -16.80 28.32
CA SER A 176 -12.72 -16.68 29.40
C SER A 176 -12.96 -18.07 30.00
N ARG A 177 -12.37 -18.34 31.16
CA ARG A 177 -12.83 -19.35 32.13
C ARG A 177 -12.41 -18.89 33.53
N PHE A 178 -13.35 -18.27 34.24
CA PHE A 178 -13.70 -18.69 35.59
C PHE A 178 -15.01 -19.46 35.47
#